data_AF-A0A1Y5TZN5-F1
#
_entry.id   AF-A0A1Y5TZN5-F1
#
_cell.length_a   1.000
_cell.length_b   1.000
_cell.length_c   1.000
_cell.angle_alpha   90.00
_cell.angle_beta   90.00
_cell.angle_gamma   90.00
#
_symmetry.space_group_name_H-M   'P 1'
#
loop_
_entity.id
_entity.type
_entity.pdbx_description
1 polymer ?
#
loop_
_entity_poly.entity_id
_entity_poly.type
_entity_poly.pdbx_seq_one_letter_code
_entity_poly.pdbx_strand_id
1 'polypeptide(L)'
;MARYRRKSRGSYQSNYGYRSHDIGWERALQHIEEAKELSRELGGTDKDVKAYFFSIPLHQLKTILDEYEAKYGRKAREYAERTLPKWRSGQVTMSGQNASRLFELIPPRMPLEEKYKLTENLWRHVGPNSRKTLRIGLDANIEDAIEAVRDHIEKVVIHYKIPADLERRFNWLSAGDVDVKQELLNHLRQMERTFVVDGAKTQLPVMLEHLISVDGRNTHRLAQILKVGNHELEILIDKNISGVKLEDPLGDAGSITASSNFGYIWLLWLIGIAIVIILLAQ
;
A
#
# COMPACT_ATOMS: atom_id res chain seq x y z
N MET A 1 19.01 92.08 10.56
CA MET A 1 18.05 91.24 11.32
C MET A 1 17.39 90.25 10.37
N ALA A 2 17.90 89.01 10.33
CA ALA A 2 17.43 87.96 9.41
C ALA A 2 16.41 87.05 10.10
N ARG A 3 15.24 86.84 9.48
CA ARG A 3 14.16 85.98 9.97
C ARG A 3 14.32 84.57 9.41
N TYR A 4 14.52 83.58 10.30
CA TYR A 4 14.58 82.16 9.96
C TYR A 4 13.17 81.59 9.70
N ARG A 5 13.01 80.91 8.55
CA ARG A 5 11.78 80.25 8.07
C ARG A 5 11.89 78.74 8.36
N ARG A 6 11.08 78.21 9.29
CA ARG A 6 11.04 76.77 9.63
C ARG A 6 10.33 75.98 8.52
N LYS A 7 11.02 74.97 7.96
CA LYS A 7 10.48 73.95 7.04
C LYS A 7 9.69 72.90 7.83
N SER A 8 8.44 72.67 7.43
CA SER A 8 7.61 71.54 7.84
C SER A 8 8.13 70.24 7.21
N ARG A 9 8.31 69.19 8.02
CA ARG A 9 8.69 67.84 7.59
C ARG A 9 7.44 67.06 7.23
N GLY A 10 7.33 66.65 5.97
CA GLY A 10 6.33 65.71 5.50
C GLY A 10 6.53 64.33 6.14
N SER A 11 5.47 63.83 6.75
CA SER A 11 5.35 62.46 7.26
C SER A 11 5.21 61.48 6.10
N TYR A 12 6.25 60.66 5.90
CA TYR A 12 6.15 59.45 5.09
C TYR A 12 5.24 58.45 5.82
N GLN A 13 3.99 58.33 5.37
CA GLN A 13 3.12 57.20 5.73
C GLN A 13 3.69 55.95 5.06
N SER A 14 4.35 55.11 5.87
CA SER A 14 4.77 53.77 5.46
C SER A 14 3.51 52.94 5.17
N ASN A 15 3.30 52.65 3.90
CA ASN A 15 2.28 51.74 3.43
C ASN A 15 2.68 50.32 3.86
N TYR A 16 2.21 49.88 5.03
CA TYR A 16 2.33 48.49 5.46
C TYR A 16 1.46 47.65 4.54
N GLY A 17 2.11 47.05 3.55
CA GLY A 17 1.52 46.02 2.70
C GLY A 17 1.02 44.89 3.59
N TYR A 18 -0.30 44.83 3.78
CA TYR A 18 -0.98 43.64 4.25
C TYR A 18 -0.63 42.52 3.29
N ARG A 19 0.30 41.64 3.69
CA ARG A 19 0.45 40.31 3.11
C ARG A 19 -0.91 39.64 3.30
N SER A 20 -1.72 39.66 2.25
CA SER A 20 -2.94 38.87 2.15
C SER A 20 -2.56 37.43 2.44
N HIS A 21 -2.84 36.99 3.66
CA HIS A 21 -2.72 35.61 4.07
C HIS A 21 -3.68 34.82 3.19
N ASP A 22 -3.15 33.96 2.33
CA ASP A 22 -3.97 33.25 1.36
C ASP A 22 -4.75 32.15 2.10
N ILE A 23 -5.95 32.51 2.54
CA ILE A 23 -6.90 31.64 3.26
C ILE A 23 -7.18 30.35 2.45
N GLY A 24 -7.04 30.41 1.11
CA GLY A 24 -7.17 29.23 0.25
C GLY A 24 -6.02 28.24 0.44
N TRP A 25 -4.79 28.73 0.56
CA TRP A 25 -3.60 27.92 0.80
C TRP A 25 -3.62 27.26 2.19
N GLU A 26 -4.04 27.99 3.22
CA GLU A 26 -4.17 27.44 4.58
C GLU A 26 -5.22 26.32 4.66
N ARG A 27 -6.39 26.50 4.02
CA ARG A 27 -7.40 25.44 3.94
C ARG A 27 -6.90 24.23 3.16
N ALA A 28 -6.21 24.45 2.04
CA ALA A 28 -5.65 23.36 1.26
C ALA A 28 -4.63 22.55 2.09
N LEU A 29 -3.78 23.22 2.87
CA LEU A 29 -2.85 22.56 3.80
C LEU A 29 -3.57 21.76 4.90
N GLN A 30 -4.62 22.34 5.50
CA GLN A 30 -5.43 21.62 6.49
C GLN A 30 -6.03 20.34 5.90
N HIS A 31 -6.57 20.39 4.68
CA HIS A 31 -7.11 19.21 4.01
C HIS A 31 -6.04 18.15 3.72
N ILE A 32 -4.82 18.55 3.37
CA ILE A 32 -3.70 17.62 3.16
C ILE A 32 -3.32 16.93 4.48
N GLU A 33 -3.27 17.68 5.58
CA GLU A 33 -2.89 17.13 6.88
C GLU A 33 -3.96 16.18 7.43
N GLU A 34 -5.24 16.56 7.35
CA GLU A 34 -6.36 15.68 7.72
C GLU A 34 -6.38 14.39 6.90
N ALA A 35 -6.06 14.47 5.60
CA ALA A 35 -5.99 13.30 4.74
C ALA A 35 -4.83 12.37 5.11
N LYS A 36 -3.68 12.92 5.53
CA LYS A 36 -2.54 12.13 6.01
C LYS A 36 -2.85 11.45 7.34
N GLU A 37 -3.52 12.15 8.25
CA GLU A 37 -3.93 11.59 9.53
C GLU A 37 -4.90 10.43 9.34
N LEU A 38 -5.93 10.61 8.50
CA LEU A 38 -6.86 9.55 8.14
C LEU A 38 -6.16 8.37 7.45
N SER A 39 -5.22 8.64 6.54
CA SER A 39 -4.45 7.57 5.90
C SER A 39 -3.63 6.79 6.93
N ARG A 40 -3.05 7.46 7.94
CA ARG A 40 -2.31 6.80 9.03
C ARG A 40 -3.21 5.97 9.94
N GLU A 41 -4.41 6.46 10.25
CA GLU A 41 -5.43 5.76 11.04
C GLU A 41 -5.90 4.49 10.32
N LEU A 42 -6.15 4.60 9.02
CA LEU A 42 -6.58 3.49 8.16
C LEU A 42 -5.44 2.57 7.71
N GLY A 43 -4.20 2.81 8.13
CA GLY A 43 -3.05 1.97 7.76
C GLY A 43 -2.62 2.07 6.29
N GLY A 44 -2.79 3.23 5.66
CA GLY A 44 -2.28 3.54 4.31
C GLY A 44 -3.22 3.18 3.15
N THR A 45 -4.48 2.87 3.45
CA THR A 45 -5.41 2.24 2.50
C THR A 45 -6.72 2.99 2.35
N ASP A 46 -6.68 4.31 2.51
CA ASP A 46 -7.85 5.19 2.36
C ASP A 46 -8.50 5.03 0.97
N LYS A 47 -7.73 4.65 -0.05
CA LYS A 47 -8.23 4.35 -1.41
C LYS A 47 -9.20 3.17 -1.44
N ASP A 48 -8.86 2.06 -0.77
CA ASP A 48 -9.71 0.87 -0.76
C ASP A 48 -11.00 1.13 0.01
N VAL A 49 -10.91 1.85 1.12
CA VAL A 49 -12.07 2.24 1.94
C VAL A 49 -13.00 3.18 1.17
N LYS A 50 -12.44 4.15 0.44
CA LYS A 50 -13.19 5.02 -0.48
C LYS A 50 -13.89 4.22 -1.57
N ALA A 51 -13.17 3.28 -2.20
CA ALA A 51 -13.72 2.43 -3.25
C ALA A 51 -14.90 1.62 -2.74
N TYR A 52 -14.77 1.02 -1.55
CA TYR A 52 -15.87 0.33 -0.90
C TYR A 52 -17.03 1.27 -0.57
N PHE A 53 -16.79 2.41 0.07
CA PHE A 53 -17.84 3.38 0.41
C PHE A 53 -18.66 3.81 -0.82
N PHE A 54 -17.99 4.03 -1.96
CA PHE A 54 -18.65 4.43 -3.19
C PHE A 54 -19.37 3.29 -3.91
N SER A 55 -19.04 2.03 -3.64
CA SER A 55 -19.77 0.86 -4.16
C SER A 55 -21.08 0.58 -3.42
N ILE A 56 -21.26 1.12 -2.20
CA ILE A 56 -22.47 0.92 -1.40
C ILE A 56 -23.72 1.41 -2.16
N PRO A 57 -24.75 0.56 -2.35
CA PRO A 57 -26.02 0.96 -2.96
C PRO A 57 -26.70 2.09 -2.19
N LEU A 58 -27.38 2.99 -2.90
CA LEU A 58 -28.02 4.18 -2.30
C LEU A 58 -28.99 3.86 -1.15
N HIS A 59 -29.68 2.72 -1.21
CA HIS A 59 -30.60 2.31 -0.15
C HIS A 59 -29.88 1.94 1.16
N GLN A 60 -28.70 1.30 1.09
CA GLN A 60 -27.88 0.99 2.26
C GLN A 60 -27.17 2.24 2.78
N LEU A 61 -26.78 3.13 1.87
CA LEU A 61 -26.14 4.38 2.20
C LEU A 61 -27.04 5.28 3.05
N LYS A 62 -28.37 5.22 2.85
CA LYS A 62 -29.33 5.96 3.67
C LYS A 62 -29.16 5.66 5.16
N THR A 63 -29.01 4.38 5.53
CA THR A 63 -28.80 3.96 6.92
C THR A 63 -27.51 4.54 7.51
N ILE A 64 -26.44 4.61 6.71
CA ILE A 64 -25.17 5.23 7.12
C ILE A 64 -25.36 6.74 7.32
N LEU A 65 -26.10 7.40 6.44
CA LEU A 65 -26.38 8.84 6.51
C LEU A 65 -27.31 9.20 7.67
N ASP A 66 -28.26 8.33 8.03
CA ASP A 66 -29.12 8.50 9.20
C ASP A 66 -28.28 8.51 10.50
N GLU A 67 -27.31 7.58 10.63
CA GLU A 67 -26.38 7.58 11.78
C GLU A 67 -25.39 8.76 11.72
N TYR A 68 -24.96 9.14 10.53
CA TYR A 68 -24.12 10.32 10.34
C TYR A 68 -24.82 11.60 10.81
N GLU A 69 -26.11 11.74 10.55
CA GLU A 69 -26.92 12.82 11.11
C GLU A 69 -27.04 12.73 12.63
N ALA A 70 -27.29 11.53 13.17
CA ALA A 70 -27.40 11.34 14.61
C ALA A 70 -26.10 11.76 15.34
N LYS A 71 -24.94 11.48 14.74
CA LYS A 71 -23.62 11.74 15.35
C LYS A 71 -23.07 13.15 15.08
N TYR A 72 -23.32 13.71 13.89
CA TYR A 72 -22.71 14.98 13.45
C TYR A 72 -23.70 16.09 13.07
N GLY A 73 -25.00 15.81 13.15
CA GLY A 73 -26.09 16.75 12.96
C GLY A 73 -26.60 16.87 11.52
N ARG A 74 -27.82 17.40 11.40
CA ARG A 74 -28.57 17.50 10.14
C ARG A 74 -27.83 18.24 9.02
N LYS A 75 -27.15 19.35 9.34
CA LYS A 75 -26.38 20.13 8.34
C LYS A 75 -25.25 19.30 7.72
N ALA A 76 -24.63 18.39 8.49
CA ALA A 76 -23.58 17.53 7.98
C ALA A 76 -24.16 16.53 6.97
N ARG A 77 -25.30 15.91 7.29
CA ARG A 77 -26.02 15.01 6.38
C ARG A 77 -26.44 15.70 5.09
N GLU A 78 -27.10 16.85 5.17
CA GLU A 78 -27.55 17.61 3.99
C GLU A 78 -26.37 17.95 3.06
N TYR A 79 -25.23 18.31 3.65
CA TYR A 79 -24.00 18.52 2.90
C TYR A 79 -23.49 17.23 2.24
N ALA A 80 -23.44 16.12 2.99
CA ALA A 80 -22.99 14.83 2.49
C ALA A 80 -23.89 14.34 1.33
N GLU A 81 -25.21 14.35 1.49
CA GLU A 81 -26.18 13.95 0.46
C GLU A 81 -26.00 14.75 -0.84
N ARG A 82 -25.86 16.07 -0.73
CA ARG A 82 -25.67 16.94 -1.91
C ARG A 82 -24.31 16.72 -2.60
N THR A 83 -23.28 16.35 -1.84
CA THR A 83 -21.90 16.28 -2.35
C THR A 83 -21.50 14.86 -2.75
N LEU A 84 -22.19 13.83 -2.26
CA LEU A 84 -21.87 12.44 -2.52
C LEU A 84 -21.84 12.06 -4.01
N PRO A 85 -22.76 12.53 -4.88
CA PRO A 85 -22.65 12.29 -6.32
C PRO A 85 -21.38 12.90 -6.93
N LYS A 86 -20.94 14.06 -6.41
CA LYS A 86 -19.72 14.77 -6.87
C LYS A 86 -18.45 14.10 -6.37
N TRP A 87 -18.48 13.52 -5.17
CA TRP A 87 -17.39 12.69 -4.65
C TRP A 87 -17.25 11.41 -5.47
N ARG A 88 -18.37 10.75 -5.80
CA ARG A 88 -18.37 9.54 -6.62
C ARG A 88 -17.86 9.78 -8.05
N SER A 89 -18.19 10.92 -8.65
CA SER A 89 -17.72 11.29 -9.99
C SER A 89 -16.30 11.87 -10.01
N GLY A 90 -15.70 12.12 -8.84
CA GLY A 90 -14.41 12.80 -8.74
C GLY A 90 -14.43 14.29 -9.06
N GLN A 91 -15.61 14.90 -9.25
CA GLN A 91 -15.75 16.34 -9.50
C GLN A 91 -15.27 17.18 -8.31
N VAL A 92 -15.39 16.63 -7.09
CA VAL A 92 -14.93 17.27 -5.85
C VAL A 92 -14.22 16.22 -5.01
N THR A 93 -13.12 16.60 -4.35
CA THR A 93 -12.43 15.75 -3.37
C THR A 93 -13.09 15.87 -2.01
N MET A 94 -13.28 14.74 -1.33
CA MET A 94 -13.77 14.71 0.04
C MET A 94 -12.70 15.26 1.00
N SER A 95 -13.07 16.20 1.88
CA SER A 95 -12.15 16.66 2.93
C SER A 95 -11.82 15.53 3.90
N GLY A 96 -10.63 15.56 4.50
CA GLY A 96 -10.20 14.54 5.47
C GLY A 96 -11.19 14.44 6.63
N GLN A 97 -11.65 15.57 7.18
CA GLN A 97 -12.67 15.58 8.23
C GLN A 97 -13.97 14.85 7.85
N ASN A 98 -14.50 15.07 6.64
CA ASN A 98 -15.73 14.38 6.21
C ASN A 98 -15.47 12.89 5.95
N ALA A 99 -14.30 12.57 5.39
CA ALA A 99 -13.88 11.19 5.15
C ALA A 99 -13.74 10.41 6.46
N SER A 100 -13.05 10.95 7.47
CA SER A 100 -12.90 10.32 8.79
C SER A 100 -14.26 10.01 9.41
N ARG A 101 -15.15 11.00 9.44
CA ARG A 101 -16.48 10.84 10.05
C ARG A 101 -17.35 9.81 9.33
N LEU A 102 -17.30 9.76 8.00
CA LEU A 102 -18.05 8.78 7.22
C LEU A 102 -17.46 7.38 7.35
N PHE A 103 -16.13 7.25 7.29
CA PHE A 103 -15.45 5.96 7.31
C PHE A 103 -15.49 5.29 8.68
N GLU A 104 -15.61 6.06 9.77
CA GLU A 104 -15.85 5.51 11.11
C GLU A 104 -17.16 4.70 11.20
N LEU A 105 -18.17 5.04 10.39
CA LEU A 105 -19.51 4.42 10.44
C LEU A 105 -19.64 3.15 9.57
N ILE A 106 -18.60 2.84 8.78
CA ILE A 106 -18.65 1.77 7.80
C ILE A 106 -18.42 0.37 8.43
N PRO A 107 -17.38 0.15 9.25
CA PRO A 107 -17.01 -1.20 9.69
C PRO A 107 -18.13 -2.04 10.32
N PRO A 108 -19.04 -1.48 11.14
CA PRO A 108 -20.13 -2.28 11.73
C PRO A 108 -21.13 -2.84 10.72
N ARG A 109 -21.26 -2.21 9.54
CA ARG A 109 -22.22 -2.61 8.49
C ARG A 109 -21.59 -3.32 7.32
N MET A 110 -20.27 -3.42 7.30
CA MET A 110 -19.55 -4.07 6.22
C MET A 110 -19.77 -5.59 6.29
N PRO A 111 -20.18 -6.24 5.18
CA PRO A 111 -20.23 -7.68 5.10
C PRO A 111 -18.86 -8.29 5.40
N LEU A 112 -18.84 -9.46 6.04
CA LEU A 112 -17.59 -10.11 6.45
C LEU A 112 -16.68 -10.40 5.24
N GLU A 113 -17.24 -10.77 4.09
CA GLU A 113 -16.50 -10.97 2.83
C GLU A 113 -15.74 -9.70 2.38
N GLU A 114 -16.36 -8.53 2.49
CA GLU A 114 -15.72 -7.26 2.14
C GLU A 114 -14.66 -6.86 3.18
N LYS A 115 -14.89 -7.19 4.47
CA LYS A 115 -13.85 -7.04 5.50
C LYS A 115 -12.63 -7.90 5.18
N TYR A 116 -12.83 -9.16 4.78
CA TYR A 116 -11.74 -10.04 4.36
C TYR A 116 -11.00 -9.44 3.17
N LYS A 117 -11.71 -9.04 2.10
CA LYS A 117 -11.11 -8.44 0.91
C LYS A 117 -10.26 -7.20 1.20
N LEU A 118 -10.74 -6.31 2.09
CA LEU A 118 -9.96 -5.13 2.52
C LEU A 118 -8.72 -5.54 3.31
N THR A 119 -8.83 -6.54 4.18
CA THR A 119 -7.71 -7.12 4.93
C THR A 119 -6.69 -7.82 4.02
N GLU A 120 -7.12 -8.51 2.97
CA GLU A 120 -6.23 -9.14 1.98
C GLU A 120 -5.42 -8.12 1.20
N ASN A 121 -6.10 -7.07 0.71
CA ASN A 121 -5.43 -5.97 0.02
C ASN A 121 -4.41 -5.29 0.92
N LEU A 122 -4.76 -5.05 2.19
CA LEU A 122 -3.81 -4.52 3.17
C LEU A 122 -2.56 -5.40 3.27
N TRP A 123 -2.75 -6.71 3.48
CA TRP A 123 -1.65 -7.65 3.65
C TRP A 123 -0.66 -7.60 2.49
N ARG A 124 -1.17 -7.49 1.25
CA ARG A 124 -0.33 -7.36 0.06
C ARG A 124 0.54 -6.08 0.06
N HIS A 125 0.08 -4.98 0.67
CA HIS A 125 0.81 -3.70 0.63
C HIS A 125 1.79 -3.53 1.78
N VAL A 126 1.45 -3.99 2.98
CA VAL A 126 2.23 -3.73 4.21
C VAL A 126 2.71 -4.99 4.92
N GLY A 127 2.38 -6.17 4.40
CA GLY A 127 2.83 -7.44 4.94
C GLY A 127 4.35 -7.62 4.86
N PRO A 128 4.91 -8.50 5.70
CA PRO A 128 6.34 -8.78 5.72
C PRO A 128 6.80 -9.35 4.38
N ASN A 129 8.04 -9.06 4.04
CA ASN A 129 8.70 -9.62 2.87
C ASN A 129 9.83 -10.58 3.32
N SER A 130 10.09 -11.58 2.50
CA SER A 130 11.30 -12.40 2.63
C SER A 130 11.72 -12.85 1.25
N ARG A 131 13.02 -13.00 1.04
CA ARG A 131 13.55 -13.56 -0.19
C ARG A 131 14.49 -14.71 0.13
N LYS A 132 14.21 -15.89 -0.41
CA LYS A 132 15.05 -17.08 -0.26
C LYS A 132 15.13 -17.82 -1.58
N THR A 133 16.16 -18.65 -1.72
CA THR A 133 16.34 -19.49 -2.90
C THR A 133 16.34 -20.97 -2.48
N LEU A 134 15.44 -21.77 -3.04
CA LEU A 134 15.42 -23.22 -2.89
C LEU A 134 16.03 -23.86 -4.12
N ARG A 135 17.21 -24.47 -3.97
CA ARG A 135 17.88 -25.21 -5.03
C ARG A 135 17.47 -26.68 -5.03
N ILE A 136 17.15 -27.20 -6.21
CA ILE A 136 16.65 -28.57 -6.40
C ILE A 136 17.47 -29.25 -7.51
N GLY A 137 18.04 -30.40 -7.21
CA GLY A 137 18.70 -31.28 -8.18
C GLY A 137 17.72 -32.10 -9.02
N LEU A 138 18.15 -32.61 -10.18
CA LEU A 138 17.31 -33.48 -11.02
C LEU A 138 17.03 -34.85 -10.37
N ASP A 139 17.87 -35.27 -9.43
CA ASP A 139 17.74 -36.48 -8.63
C ASP A 139 16.89 -36.27 -7.37
N ALA A 140 16.45 -35.03 -7.11
CA ALA A 140 15.70 -34.69 -5.92
C ALA A 140 14.32 -35.34 -5.93
N ASN A 141 13.93 -35.85 -4.77
CA ASN A 141 12.57 -36.29 -4.52
C ASN A 141 11.64 -35.07 -4.46
N ILE A 142 10.54 -35.10 -5.21
CA ILE A 142 9.57 -34.00 -5.30
C ILE A 142 8.92 -33.78 -3.93
N GLU A 143 8.60 -34.85 -3.21
CA GLU A 143 8.04 -34.79 -1.86
C GLU A 143 8.98 -34.07 -0.89
N ASP A 144 10.29 -34.32 -0.96
CA ASP A 144 11.30 -33.66 -0.12
C ASP A 144 11.43 -32.17 -0.48
N ALA A 145 11.28 -31.82 -1.76
CA ALA A 145 11.25 -30.42 -2.20
C ALA A 145 10.00 -29.69 -1.71
N ILE A 146 8.83 -30.33 -1.79
CA ILE A 146 7.57 -29.79 -1.27
C ILE A 146 7.66 -29.66 0.26
N GLU A 147 8.27 -30.61 0.96
CA GLU A 147 8.49 -30.53 2.40
C GLU A 147 9.43 -29.39 2.77
N ALA A 148 10.55 -29.22 2.06
CA ALA A 148 11.46 -28.10 2.30
C ALA A 148 10.79 -26.74 2.07
N VAL A 149 9.89 -26.64 1.09
CA VAL A 149 9.03 -25.47 0.90
C VAL A 149 8.13 -25.28 2.12
N ARG A 150 7.40 -26.32 2.54
CA ARG A 150 6.49 -26.31 3.70
C ARG A 150 7.19 -25.89 4.98
N ASP A 151 8.29 -26.53 5.32
CA ASP A 151 9.09 -26.25 6.52
C ASP A 151 9.60 -24.81 6.53
N HIS A 152 10.06 -24.31 5.38
CA HIS A 152 10.49 -22.93 5.27
C HIS A 152 9.34 -21.97 5.55
N ILE A 153 8.18 -22.19 4.93
CA ILE A 153 6.98 -21.36 5.14
C ILE A 153 6.56 -21.40 6.59
N GLU A 154 6.44 -22.59 7.19
CA GLU A 154 6.09 -22.74 8.59
C GLU A 154 7.03 -21.91 9.47
N LYS A 155 8.34 -22.05 9.27
CA LYS A 155 9.34 -21.29 10.03
C LYS A 155 9.18 -19.77 9.92
N VAL A 156 8.87 -19.25 8.72
CA VAL A 156 8.76 -17.80 8.49
C VAL A 156 7.40 -17.26 8.97
N VAL A 157 6.36 -18.11 9.02
CA VAL A 157 4.98 -17.73 9.36
C VAL A 157 4.67 -17.81 10.87
N ILE A 158 5.56 -18.34 11.73
CA ILE A 158 5.24 -18.64 13.15
C ILE A 158 5.47 -17.48 14.15
N HIS A 159 6.24 -16.43 13.84
CA HIS A 159 6.49 -15.33 14.79
C HIS A 159 6.44 -13.96 14.12
N TYR A 160 5.24 -13.53 13.72
CA TYR A 160 5.05 -12.20 13.18
C TYR A 160 4.31 -11.28 14.15
N LYS A 161 5.00 -10.22 14.60
CA LYS A 161 4.36 -9.07 15.22
C LYS A 161 3.77 -8.23 14.09
N ILE A 162 2.45 -8.22 14.01
CA ILE A 162 1.66 -7.38 13.11
C ILE A 162 2.21 -5.93 13.16
N PRO A 163 2.51 -5.28 12.02
CA PRO A 163 2.95 -3.90 11.99
C PRO A 163 1.88 -3.03 12.62
N ALA A 164 2.29 -1.96 13.31
CA ALA A 164 1.34 -1.05 13.95
C ALA A 164 0.28 -0.51 12.97
N ASP A 165 0.66 -0.28 11.71
CA ASP A 165 -0.25 0.20 10.66
C ASP A 165 -1.33 -0.83 10.32
N LEU A 166 -0.96 -2.11 10.27
CA LEU A 166 -1.88 -3.21 10.04
C LEU A 166 -2.81 -3.35 11.25
N GLU A 167 -2.25 -3.39 12.47
CA GLU A 167 -3.04 -3.48 13.71
C GLU A 167 -4.09 -2.37 13.84
N ARG A 168 -3.74 -1.13 13.49
CA ARG A 168 -4.70 0.00 13.52
C ARG A 168 -5.86 -0.23 12.56
N ARG A 169 -5.60 -0.67 11.33
CA ARG A 169 -6.68 -0.97 10.36
C ARG A 169 -7.53 -2.15 10.81
N PHE A 170 -6.94 -3.17 11.44
CA PHE A 170 -7.69 -4.29 12.03
C PHE A 170 -8.62 -3.84 13.16
N ASN A 171 -8.12 -3.02 14.09
CA ASN A 171 -8.93 -2.44 15.15
C ASN A 171 -10.08 -1.59 14.58
N TRP A 172 -9.82 -0.84 13.51
CA TRP A 172 -10.86 -0.09 12.79
C TRP A 172 -11.87 -1.03 12.09
N LEU A 173 -11.44 -2.01 11.30
CA LEU A 173 -12.31 -2.94 10.55
C LEU A 173 -13.18 -3.83 11.46
N SER A 174 -12.65 -4.19 12.61
CA SER A 174 -13.39 -4.92 13.63
C SER A 174 -14.35 -4.02 14.40
N ALA A 175 -14.28 -2.69 14.26
CA ALA A 175 -15.01 -1.74 15.12
C ALA A 175 -14.77 -2.00 16.62
N GLY A 176 -13.59 -2.50 16.99
CA GLY A 176 -13.27 -2.91 18.36
C GLY A 176 -13.78 -4.30 18.77
N ASP A 177 -14.43 -5.04 17.87
CA ASP A 177 -14.86 -6.42 18.11
C ASP A 177 -13.66 -7.39 18.11
N VAL A 178 -13.40 -7.99 19.28
CA VAL A 178 -12.26 -8.89 19.49
C VAL A 178 -12.39 -10.17 18.66
N ASP A 179 -13.61 -10.69 18.51
CA ASP A 179 -13.87 -11.95 17.80
C ASP A 179 -13.65 -11.76 16.30
N VAL A 180 -14.22 -10.70 15.73
CA VAL A 180 -14.01 -10.34 14.32
C VAL A 180 -12.54 -10.06 14.05
N LYS A 181 -11.85 -9.34 14.95
CA LYS A 181 -10.41 -9.12 14.84
C LYS A 181 -9.66 -10.45 14.78
N GLN A 182 -9.96 -11.38 15.69
CA GLN A 182 -9.31 -12.68 15.75
C GLN A 182 -9.57 -13.51 14.49
N GLU A 183 -10.80 -13.52 13.99
CA GLU A 183 -11.17 -14.21 12.74
C GLU A 183 -10.41 -13.64 11.54
N LEU A 184 -10.36 -12.30 11.40
CA LEU A 184 -9.61 -11.66 10.31
C LEU A 184 -8.12 -12.00 10.38
N LEU A 185 -7.53 -12.07 11.57
CA LEU A 185 -6.12 -12.46 11.75
C LEU A 185 -5.87 -13.93 11.41
N ASN A 186 -6.78 -14.80 11.82
CA ASN A 186 -6.71 -16.23 11.49
C ASN A 186 -6.87 -16.44 9.98
N HIS A 187 -7.78 -15.71 9.32
CA HIS A 187 -7.98 -15.74 7.87
C HIS A 187 -6.69 -15.41 7.12
N LEU A 188 -6.00 -14.33 7.49
CA LEU A 188 -4.71 -13.99 6.87
C LEU A 188 -3.69 -15.12 7.02
N ARG A 189 -3.51 -15.65 8.24
CA ARG A 189 -2.57 -16.75 8.49
C ARG A 189 -2.88 -17.98 7.64
N GLN A 190 -4.16 -18.29 7.45
CA GLN A 190 -4.59 -19.43 6.65
C GLN A 190 -4.34 -19.20 5.15
N MET A 191 -4.63 -17.99 4.65
CA MET A 191 -4.36 -17.63 3.26
C MET A 191 -2.88 -17.78 2.91
N GLU A 192 -1.99 -17.28 3.77
CA GLU A 192 -0.56 -17.38 3.55
C GLU A 192 -0.09 -18.81 3.41
N ARG A 193 -0.49 -19.68 4.35
CA ARG A 193 -0.13 -21.10 4.31
C ARG A 193 -0.61 -21.78 3.04
N THR A 194 -1.85 -21.54 2.67
CA THR A 194 -2.50 -22.22 1.54
C THR A 194 -1.84 -21.82 0.22
N PHE A 195 -1.64 -20.52 -0.02
CA PHE A 195 -1.08 -20.05 -1.30
C PHE A 195 0.33 -20.56 -1.59
N VAL A 196 1.23 -20.63 -0.60
CA VAL A 196 2.62 -21.01 -0.89
C VAL A 196 2.72 -22.50 -1.19
N VAL A 197 2.03 -23.31 -0.38
CA VAL A 197 2.09 -24.77 -0.50
C VAL A 197 1.42 -25.22 -1.80
N ASP A 198 0.26 -24.66 -2.16
CA ASP A 198 -0.45 -25.05 -3.37
C ASP A 198 0.24 -24.58 -4.65
N GLY A 199 0.86 -23.39 -4.61
CA GLY A 199 1.71 -22.90 -5.69
C GLY A 199 2.89 -23.84 -5.96
N ALA A 200 3.61 -24.24 -4.91
CA ALA A 200 4.74 -25.16 -5.01
C ALA A 200 4.33 -26.54 -5.53
N LYS A 201 3.25 -27.13 -4.97
CA LYS A 201 2.72 -28.44 -5.38
C LYS A 201 2.33 -28.49 -6.85
N THR A 202 1.77 -27.41 -7.37
CA THR A 202 1.30 -27.36 -8.77
C THR A 202 2.46 -27.18 -9.75
N GLN A 203 3.46 -26.37 -9.39
CA GLN A 203 4.47 -25.90 -10.34
C GLN A 203 5.72 -26.78 -10.37
N LEU A 204 6.16 -27.32 -9.22
CA LEU A 204 7.37 -28.13 -9.11
C LEU A 204 7.39 -29.36 -10.04
N PRO A 205 6.31 -30.17 -10.12
CA PRO A 205 6.31 -31.36 -10.98
C PRO A 205 6.48 -31.00 -12.45
N VAL A 206 5.78 -29.94 -12.90
CA VAL A 206 5.81 -29.47 -14.30
C VAL A 206 7.21 -28.99 -14.68
N MET A 207 7.89 -28.26 -13.79
CA MET A 207 9.25 -27.77 -14.02
C MET A 207 10.26 -28.92 -14.11
N LEU A 208 10.15 -29.89 -13.21
CA LEU A 208 11.05 -31.05 -13.15
C LEU A 208 10.87 -31.94 -14.38
N GLU A 209 9.61 -32.22 -14.75
CA GLU A 209 9.25 -32.99 -15.95
C GLU A 209 9.81 -32.32 -17.21
N HIS A 210 9.67 -31.00 -17.35
CA HIS A 210 10.21 -30.26 -18.49
C HIS A 210 11.74 -30.39 -18.60
N LEU A 211 12.48 -30.31 -17.49
CA LEU A 211 13.94 -30.42 -17.50
C LEU A 211 14.45 -31.84 -17.77
N ILE A 212 13.68 -32.86 -17.36
CA ILE A 212 13.98 -34.27 -17.63
C ILE A 212 13.64 -34.63 -19.09
N SER A 213 12.66 -33.95 -19.69
CA SER A 213 12.19 -34.22 -21.06
C SER A 213 13.28 -34.03 -22.12
N VAL A 214 13.04 -34.61 -23.30
CA VAL A 214 13.93 -34.49 -24.48
C VAL A 214 14.12 -33.03 -24.90
N ASP A 215 13.10 -32.18 -24.69
CA ASP A 215 13.13 -30.75 -25.01
C ASP A 215 13.95 -29.95 -23.99
N GLY A 216 14.12 -30.47 -22.77
CA GLY A 216 14.93 -29.87 -21.69
C GLY A 216 16.45 -30.04 -21.84
N ARG A 217 16.92 -30.70 -22.91
CA ARG A 217 18.36 -30.96 -23.14
C ARG A 217 19.19 -29.69 -23.21
N ASN A 218 18.64 -28.61 -23.78
CA ASN A 218 19.30 -27.31 -23.90
C ASN A 218 19.02 -26.37 -22.71
N THR A 219 18.10 -26.75 -21.82
CA THR A 219 17.76 -25.97 -20.62
C THR A 219 18.66 -26.42 -19.47
N HIS A 220 19.65 -25.63 -19.11
CA HIS A 220 20.60 -25.95 -18.03
C HIS A 220 20.12 -25.54 -16.64
N ARG A 221 19.24 -24.54 -16.58
CA ARG A 221 18.68 -23.98 -15.34
C ARG A 221 17.24 -23.59 -15.59
N LEU A 222 16.37 -23.90 -14.65
CA LEU A 222 15.01 -23.37 -14.59
C LEU A 222 14.83 -22.68 -13.25
N ALA A 223 14.42 -21.42 -13.29
CA ALA A 223 14.14 -20.63 -12.10
C ALA A 223 12.67 -20.21 -12.11
N GLN A 224 12.01 -20.38 -10.97
CA GLN A 224 10.66 -19.86 -10.76
C GLN A 224 10.61 -19.15 -9.43
N ILE A 225 10.00 -17.96 -9.44
CA ILE A 225 9.75 -17.23 -8.20
C ILE A 225 8.34 -17.58 -7.75
N LEU A 226 8.24 -18.34 -6.67
CA LEU A 226 6.99 -18.45 -5.92
C LEU A 226 6.81 -17.18 -5.12
N LYS A 227 5.72 -16.46 -5.39
CA LYS A 227 5.38 -15.24 -4.67
C LYS A 227 4.12 -15.45 -3.83
N VAL A 228 4.23 -15.20 -2.52
CA VAL A 228 3.07 -15.17 -1.62
C VAL A 228 3.11 -13.94 -0.75
N GLY A 229 2.08 -13.10 -0.88
CA GLY A 229 2.14 -11.76 -0.30
C GLY A 229 3.39 -11.03 -0.82
N ASN A 230 4.26 -10.63 0.10
CA ASN A 230 5.55 -10.03 -0.20
C ASN A 230 6.74 -11.00 -0.03
N HIS A 231 6.48 -12.29 0.19
CA HIS A 231 7.50 -13.32 0.26
C HIS A 231 7.78 -13.89 -1.14
N GLU A 232 9.06 -14.01 -1.47
CA GLU A 232 9.57 -14.55 -2.71
C GLU A 232 10.49 -15.73 -2.39
N LEU A 233 10.08 -16.92 -2.85
CA LEU A 233 10.91 -18.12 -2.82
C LEU A 233 11.30 -18.44 -4.26
N GLU A 234 12.56 -18.16 -4.61
CA GLU A 234 13.12 -18.55 -5.90
C GLU A 234 13.43 -20.04 -5.86
N ILE A 235 12.63 -20.85 -6.54
CA ILE A 235 12.94 -22.23 -6.83
C ILE A 235 13.92 -22.25 -8.01
N LEU A 236 15.07 -22.87 -7.82
CA LEU A 236 16.12 -22.99 -8.80
C LEU A 236 16.43 -24.48 -9.01
N ILE A 237 16.05 -25.00 -10.17
CA ILE A 237 16.37 -26.36 -10.56
C ILE A 237 17.65 -26.34 -11.40
N ASP A 238 18.68 -27.06 -10.94
CA ASP A 238 20.02 -27.10 -11.55
C ASP A 238 20.48 -28.54 -11.72
N LYS A 239 21.05 -28.84 -12.90
CA LYS A 239 21.61 -30.16 -13.21
C LYS A 239 22.88 -30.48 -12.42
N ASN A 240 23.56 -29.46 -11.90
CA ASN A 240 24.85 -29.59 -11.21
C ASN A 240 24.72 -29.76 -9.69
N ILE A 241 23.49 -29.81 -9.18
CA ILE A 241 23.19 -29.91 -7.75
C ILE A 241 22.48 -31.24 -7.51
N SER A 242 22.77 -31.85 -6.37
CA SER A 242 22.08 -33.05 -5.90
C SER A 242 21.22 -32.71 -4.69
N GLY A 243 20.01 -33.27 -4.67
CA GLY A 243 19.05 -33.11 -3.58
C GLY A 243 18.45 -31.69 -3.48
N VAL A 244 17.99 -31.34 -2.27
CA VAL A 244 17.27 -30.08 -2.00
C VAL A 244 18.05 -29.22 -1.01
N LYS A 245 18.28 -27.93 -1.31
CA LYS A 245 19.00 -26.99 -0.44
C LYS A 245 18.35 -25.62 -0.39
N LEU A 246 18.12 -25.09 0.80
CA LEU A 246 17.62 -23.73 1.00
C LEU A 246 18.77 -22.77 1.29
N GLU A 247 18.88 -21.70 0.52
CA GLU A 247 19.97 -20.72 0.56
C GLU A 247 19.44 -19.29 0.60
N ASP A 248 20.28 -18.35 1.05
CA ASP A 248 20.07 -16.93 0.80
C ASP A 248 20.34 -16.61 -0.67
N PRO A 249 19.59 -15.66 -1.28
CA PRO A 249 19.83 -15.27 -2.66
C PRO A 249 21.28 -14.78 -2.82
N LEU A 250 22.01 -15.34 -3.79
CA LEU A 250 23.38 -14.93 -4.09
C LEU A 250 23.36 -13.51 -4.67
N GLY A 251 23.56 -12.51 -3.79
CA GLY A 251 23.72 -11.10 -4.16
C GLY A 251 22.79 -10.17 -3.41
N ASP A 252 23.21 -9.77 -2.20
CA ASP A 252 23.03 -8.38 -1.73
C ASP A 252 24.31 -7.97 -0.98
N ALA A 253 25.39 -7.78 -1.75
CA ALA A 253 26.45 -6.89 -1.31
C ALA A 253 25.89 -5.45 -1.35
N GLY A 254 25.18 -5.07 -0.29
CA GLY A 254 24.81 -3.69 0.00
C GLY A 254 23.37 -3.29 -0.32
N SER A 255 22.40 -3.78 0.45
CA SER A 255 21.17 -3.02 0.68
C SER A 255 21.48 -1.88 1.66
N ILE A 256 22.13 -0.83 1.16
CA ILE A 256 22.09 0.47 1.82
C ILE A 256 20.62 0.86 1.86
N THR A 257 20.09 1.06 3.07
CA THR A 257 18.86 1.81 3.32
C THR A 257 18.92 3.13 2.54
N ALA A 258 18.32 3.15 1.35
CA ALA A 258 18.10 4.36 0.58
C ALA A 258 16.97 5.14 1.25
N SER A 259 17.35 5.84 2.31
CA SER A 259 16.69 7.06 2.75
C SER A 259 16.44 7.94 1.53
N SER A 260 15.16 8.16 1.24
CA SER A 260 14.57 9.25 0.46
C SER A 260 15.55 10.24 -0.18
N ASN A 261 15.76 10.13 -1.49
CA ASN A 261 16.18 11.24 -2.35
C ASN A 261 15.74 11.05 -3.81
N PHE A 262 14.51 10.56 -4.01
CA PHE A 262 13.85 10.45 -5.32
C PHE A 262 13.31 11.81 -5.81
N GLY A 263 14.16 12.84 -5.84
CA GLY A 263 13.80 14.19 -6.31
C GLY A 263 14.44 14.61 -7.64
N TYR A 264 15.61 14.05 -8.00
CA TYR A 264 16.44 14.63 -9.07
C TYR A 264 16.87 13.65 -10.18
N ILE A 265 16.57 12.35 -10.06
CA ILE A 265 16.98 11.33 -11.04
C ILE A 265 16.23 11.50 -12.38
N TRP A 266 14.95 11.87 -12.35
CA TRP A 266 14.19 12.18 -13.57
C TRP A 266 14.74 13.41 -14.32
N LEU A 267 15.22 14.44 -13.61
CA LEU A 267 15.80 15.63 -14.25
C LEU A 267 17.07 15.30 -15.05
N LEU A 268 17.88 14.33 -14.61
CA LEU A 268 19.05 13.86 -15.36
C LEU A 268 18.66 13.10 -16.63
N TRP A 269 17.56 12.33 -16.62
CA TRP A 269 17.02 11.70 -17.83
C TRP A 269 16.54 12.73 -18.86
N LEU A 270 15.90 13.82 -18.41
CA LEU A 270 15.48 14.91 -19.32
C LEU A 270 16.65 15.64 -19.96
N ILE A 271 17.72 15.89 -19.20
CA ILE A 271 18.95 16.52 -19.72
C ILE A 271 19.65 15.58 -20.72
N GLY A 272 19.71 14.28 -20.43
CA GLY A 272 20.27 13.29 -21.34
C GLY A 272 19.52 13.20 -22.68
N ILE A 273 18.18 13.21 -22.64
CA ILE A 273 17.35 13.20 -23.85
C ILE A 273 17.55 14.48 -24.67
N ALA A 274 17.63 15.64 -24.03
CA ALA A 274 17.86 16.92 -24.71
C ALA A 274 19.22 16.95 -25.44
N ILE A 275 20.28 16.41 -24.84
CA ILE A 275 21.61 16.32 -25.46
C ILE A 275 21.61 15.38 -26.67
N VAL A 276 20.91 14.24 -26.58
CA VAL A 276 20.79 13.30 -27.70
C VAL A 276 20.00 13.90 -28.87
N ILE A 277 18.94 14.67 -28.60
CA ILE A 277 18.17 15.36 -29.65
C ILE A 277 19.02 16.43 -30.34
N ILE A 278 19.85 17.16 -29.59
CA ILE A 278 20.75 18.18 -30.14
C ILE A 278 21.85 17.55 -31.00
N LEU A 279 22.39 16.40 -30.59
CA LEU A 279 23.41 15.67 -31.35
C LEU A 279 22.87 14.99 -32.62
N LEU A 280 21.58 14.63 -32.65
CA LEU A 280 20.93 14.07 -33.84
C LEU A 280 20.43 15.15 -34.82
N ALA A 281 20.44 16.42 -34.42
CA ALA A 281 20.02 17.55 -35.23
C ALA A 281 21.19 18.32 -35.88
N GLN A 282 22.44 17.86 -35.68
CA GLN A 282 23.64 18.30 -36.41
C GLN A 282 24.05 17.28 -37.45
#